data_AF-G8LQX2-F1
#
_entry.id   AF-G8LQX2-F1
#
_cell.length_a   1.000
_cell.length_b   1.000
_cell.length_c   1.000
_cell.angle_alpha   90.00
_cell.angle_beta   90.00
_cell.angle_gamma   90.00
#
_symmetry.space_group_name_H-M   'P 1'
#
loop_
_entity.id
_entity.type
_entity.pdbx_description
1 polymer ?
#
loop_
_entity_poly.entity_id
_entity_poly.type
_entity_poly.pdbx_seq_one_letter_code
_entity_poly.pdbx_strand_id
1 'polypeptide(L)'
;MYKIFKTKYFWVSLSFFIWMFFFDTNSLILHWKLKKTINKMILDRDYLKNKIFLEGNHLKKLNNDPKYLEKIAREKFYMKKEDEDLFILSKNEN
;
A
#
# COMPACT_ATOMS: atom_id res chain seq x y z
N MET A 1 13.59 -58.49 -2.45
CA MET A 1 13.26 -57.13 -1.97
C MET A 1 14.34 -56.08 -2.33
N TYR A 2 15.64 -56.34 -2.15
CA TYR A 2 16.74 -55.37 -2.39
C TYR A 2 17.08 -55.03 -3.86
N LYS A 3 16.46 -55.67 -4.85
CA LYS A 3 16.82 -55.52 -6.27
C LYS A 3 16.35 -54.19 -6.89
N ILE A 4 15.34 -53.55 -6.29
CA ILE A 4 14.71 -52.32 -6.80
C ILE A 4 15.66 -51.12 -6.67
N PHE A 5 16.38 -51.02 -5.55
CA PHE A 5 17.34 -49.95 -5.25
C PHE A 5 18.61 -49.96 -6.12
N LYS A 6 18.87 -51.07 -6.84
CA LYS A 6 20.06 -51.21 -7.72
C LYS A 6 19.79 -50.81 -9.18
N THR A 7 18.55 -50.45 -9.51
CA THR A 7 18.18 -50.05 -10.87
C THR A 7 18.40 -48.55 -11.04
N LYS A 8 19.04 -48.13 -12.15
CA LYS A 8 19.24 -46.70 -12.49
C LYS A 8 17.91 -45.93 -12.54
N TYR A 9 16.83 -46.61 -12.91
CA TYR A 9 15.48 -46.07 -12.96
C TYR A 9 14.92 -45.66 -11.60
N PHE A 10 15.27 -46.36 -10.51
CA PHE A 10 14.83 -45.99 -9.16
C PHE A 10 15.42 -44.64 -8.74
N TRP A 11 16.71 -44.43 -8.97
CA TRP A 11 17.38 -43.16 -8.65
C TRP A 11 16.90 -42.00 -9.52
N VAL A 12 16.66 -42.24 -10.82
CA VAL A 12 16.08 -41.22 -11.71
C VAL A 12 14.67 -40.85 -11.28
N SER A 13 13.83 -41.84 -10.94
CA SER A 13 12.47 -41.61 -10.44
C SER A 13 12.48 -40.86 -9.11
N LEU A 14 13.33 -41.26 -8.17
CA LEU A 14 13.47 -40.58 -6.88
C LEU A 14 13.93 -39.13 -7.04
N SER A 15 14.90 -38.89 -7.92
CA SER A 15 15.37 -37.54 -8.23
C SER A 15 14.29 -36.70 -8.93
N PHE A 16 13.48 -37.32 -9.80
CA PHE A 16 12.32 -36.67 -10.43
C PHE A 16 11.24 -36.28 -9.40
N PHE A 17 10.93 -37.15 -8.43
CA PHE A 17 10.00 -36.82 -7.35
C PHE A 17 10.56 -35.74 -6.43
N ILE A 18 11.85 -35.79 -6.07
CA ILE A 18 12.50 -34.72 -5.29
C ILE A 18 12.46 -33.41 -6.07
N TRP A 19 12.70 -33.44 -7.39
CA TRP A 19 12.62 -32.26 -8.25
C TRP A 19 11.19 -31.70 -8.27
N MET A 20 10.17 -32.52 -8.51
CA MET A 20 8.78 -32.05 -8.46
C MET A 20 8.39 -31.50 -7.07
N PHE A 21 8.86 -32.12 -5.98
CA PHE A 21 8.55 -31.62 -4.64
C PHE A 21 9.27 -30.31 -4.29
N PHE A 22 10.56 -30.17 -4.64
CA PHE A 22 11.34 -28.97 -4.32
C PHE A 22 11.09 -27.81 -5.28
N PHE A 23 10.91 -28.07 -6.57
CA PHE A 23 10.76 -27.03 -7.59
C PHE A 23 9.29 -26.78 -7.97
N ASP A 24 8.42 -27.78 -7.97
CA ASP A 24 7.02 -27.62 -8.43
C ASP A 24 6.05 -27.21 -7.29
N THR A 25 6.41 -27.41 -6.01
CA THR A 25 5.47 -27.23 -4.88
C THR A 25 5.78 -26.12 -3.88
N ASN A 26 6.42 -25.03 -4.28
CA ASN A 26 6.45 -23.82 -3.43
C ASN A 26 5.13 -23.01 -3.45
N SER A 27 4.01 -23.70 -3.62
CA SER A 27 2.65 -23.14 -3.53
C SER A 27 2.35 -22.59 -2.14
N LEU A 28 2.87 -23.21 -1.06
CA LEU A 28 2.63 -22.76 0.32
C LEU A 28 3.19 -21.37 0.61
N ILE A 29 4.43 -21.09 0.17
CA ILE A 29 5.03 -19.75 0.33
C ILE A 29 4.26 -18.71 -0.48
N LEU A 30 3.80 -19.09 -1.67
CA LEU A 30 2.99 -18.24 -2.55
C LEU A 30 1.63 -17.94 -1.93
N HIS A 31 0.96 -18.94 -1.35
CA HIS A 31 -0.32 -18.79 -0.67
C HIS A 31 -0.19 -17.90 0.57
N TRP A 32 0.89 -18.05 1.34
CA TRP A 32 1.17 -17.19 2.47
C TRP A 32 1.43 -15.74 2.04
N LYS A 33 2.21 -15.55 0.97
CA LYS A 33 2.46 -14.24 0.37
C LYS A 33 1.15 -13.62 -0.15
N LEU A 34 0.31 -14.39 -0.83
CA LEU A 34 -1.00 -13.95 -1.31
C LEU A 34 -1.90 -13.53 -0.15
N LYS A 35 -2.00 -14.35 0.91
CA LYS A 35 -2.82 -14.04 2.09
C LYS A 35 -2.35 -12.77 2.78
N LYS A 36 -1.03 -12.56 2.89
CA LYS A 36 -0.46 -11.32 3.43
C LYS A 36 -0.81 -10.11 2.56
N THR A 37 -0.71 -10.24 1.24
CA THR A 37 -1.09 -9.18 0.30
C THR A 37 -2.57 -8.83 0.41
N ILE A 38 -3.46 -9.84 0.48
CA ILE A 38 -4.90 -9.64 0.65
C ILE A 38 -5.20 -8.89 1.95
N ASN A 39 -4.61 -9.33 3.07
CA ASN A 39 -4.81 -8.66 4.35
C ASN A 39 -4.32 -7.20 4.31
N LYS A 40 -3.17 -6.95 3.67
CA LYS A 40 -2.67 -5.58 3.49
C LYS A 40 -3.65 -4.72 2.68
N MET A 41 -4.15 -5.23 1.55
CA MET A 41 -5.13 -4.52 0.71
C MET A 41 -6.43 -4.21 1.47
N ILE A 42 -6.88 -5.13 2.34
CA ILE A 42 -8.07 -4.90 3.18
C ILE A 42 -7.81 -3.77 4.19
N LEU A 43 -6.68 -3.83 4.89
CA LEU A 43 -6.29 -2.79 5.85
C LEU A 43 -6.16 -1.41 5.19
N ASP A 44 -5.49 -1.34 4.04
CA ASP A 44 -5.32 -0.10 3.27
C ASP A 44 -6.68 0.46 2.83
N ARG A 45 -7.58 -0.42 2.34
CA ARG A 45 -8.94 -0.04 1.94
C ARG A 45 -9.76 0.48 3.12
N ASP A 46 -9.71 -0.18 4.27
CA ASP A 46 -10.47 0.23 5.44
C ASP A 46 -9.93 1.53 6.04
N TYR A 47 -8.60 1.70 6.05
CA TYR A 47 -7.95 2.95 6.42
C TYR A 47 -8.40 4.12 5.52
N LEU A 48 -8.37 3.95 4.19
CA LEU A 48 -8.78 4.98 3.25
C LEU A 48 -10.28 5.31 3.39
N LYS A 49 -11.15 4.31 3.57
CA LYS A 49 -12.58 4.53 3.82
C LYS A 49 -12.81 5.35 5.08
N ASN A 50 -12.11 5.03 6.17
CA ASN A 50 -12.23 5.77 7.42
C ASN A 50 -11.72 7.22 7.25
N LYS A 51 -10.59 7.39 6.56
CA LYS A 51 -10.06 8.73 6.24
C LYS A 51 -11.05 9.56 5.43
N ILE A 52 -11.68 8.99 4.41
CA ILE A 52 -12.72 9.67 3.61
C ILE A 52 -13.92 10.05 4.48
N PHE A 53 -14.36 9.17 5.39
CA PHE A 53 -15.46 9.47 6.30
C PHE A 53 -15.13 10.65 7.24
N LEU A 54 -13.93 10.65 7.82
CA LEU A 54 -13.46 11.71 8.71
C LEU A 54 -13.23 13.04 7.96
N GLU A 55 -12.61 12.99 6.78
CA GLU A 55 -12.34 14.18 5.95
C GLU A 55 -13.58 14.72 5.23
N GLY A 56 -14.63 13.91 5.05
CA GLY A 56 -15.85 14.33 4.37
C GLY A 56 -16.52 15.53 5.02
N ASN A 57 -16.45 15.66 6.35
CA ASN A 57 -16.94 16.84 7.05
C ASN A 57 -16.09 18.10 6.80
N HIS A 58 -14.78 17.91 6.62
CA HIS A 58 -13.86 19.01 6.29
C HIS A 58 -14.08 19.49 4.86
N LEU A 59 -14.27 18.58 3.90
CA LEU A 59 -14.64 18.92 2.51
C LEU A 59 -15.99 19.61 2.42
N LYS A 60 -17.01 19.15 3.17
CA LYS A 60 -18.31 19.83 3.24
C LYS A 60 -18.17 21.26 3.76
N LYS A 61 -17.37 21.49 4.80
CA LYS A 61 -17.10 22.84 5.32
C LYS A 61 -16.34 23.70 4.31
N LEU A 62 -15.37 23.12 3.61
CA LEU A 62 -14.62 23.81 2.56
C LEU A 62 -15.52 24.28 1.40
N ASN A 63 -16.49 23.45 0.97
CA ASN A 63 -17.38 23.79 -0.14
C ASN A 63 -18.54 24.70 0.25
N ASN A 64 -19.02 24.63 1.50
CA ASN A 64 -20.22 25.36 1.93
C ASN A 64 -19.90 26.69 2.66
N ASP A 65 -18.67 26.89 3.14
CA ASP A 65 -18.27 28.10 3.86
C ASP A 65 -17.16 28.87 3.10
N PRO A 66 -17.51 29.95 2.39
CA PRO A 66 -16.56 30.78 1.65
C PRO A 66 -15.46 31.37 2.53
N LYS A 67 -15.75 31.73 3.80
CA LYS A 67 -14.75 32.27 4.73
C LYS A 67 -13.74 31.21 5.13
N TYR A 68 -14.21 29.98 5.33
CA TYR A 68 -13.33 28.86 5.65
C TYR A 68 -12.40 28.51 4.49
N LEU A 69 -12.93 28.54 3.26
CA LEU A 69 -12.15 28.34 2.03
C LEU A 69 -11.09 29.44 1.84
N GLU A 70 -11.46 30.70 2.02
CA GLU A 70 -10.51 31.82 1.93
C GLU A 70 -9.39 31.70 2.98
N LYS A 71 -9.74 31.32 4.21
CA LYS A 71 -8.75 31.10 5.28
C LYS A 71 -7.74 30.01 4.90
N ILE A 72 -8.20 28.86 4.40
CA ILE A 72 -7.31 27.76 3.97
C ILE A 72 -6.45 28.17 2.78
N ALA A 73 -7.01 28.87 1.80
CA ALA A 73 -6.30 29.36 0.63
C ALA A 73 -5.15 30.31 1.02
N ARG A 74 -5.39 31.19 1.98
CA ARG A 74 -4.38 32.13 2.50
C ARG A 74 -3.34 31.45 3.41
N GLU A 75 -3.75 30.58 4.32
CA GLU A 75 -2.84 29.97 5.32
C GLU A 75 -2.00 28.82 4.74
N LYS A 76 -2.58 27.94 3.91
CA LYS A 76 -1.87 26.77 3.38
C LYS A 76 -1.22 27.01 2.02
N PHE A 77 -1.86 27.79 1.17
CA PHE A 77 -1.46 27.98 -0.22
C PHE A 77 -0.93 29.39 -0.50
N TYR A 78 -0.92 30.28 0.51
CA TYR A 78 -0.46 31.67 0.39
C TYR A 78 -1.10 32.43 -0.77
N MET A 79 -2.37 32.09 -1.09
CA MET A 79 -3.11 32.75 -2.15
C MET A 79 -3.43 34.20 -1.75
N LYS A 80 -3.26 35.12 -2.70
CA LYS A 80 -3.59 36.55 -2.58
C LYS A 80 -4.54 36.97 -3.68
N LYS A 81 -5.33 38.02 -3.47
CA LYS A 81 -6.07 38.66 -4.56
C LYS A 81 -5.13 39.51 -5.40
N GLU A 82 -5.53 39.82 -6.63
CA GLU A 82 -4.71 40.63 -7.55
C GLU A 82 -4.40 42.02 -6.95
N ASP A 83 -5.35 42.57 -6.18
CA ASP A 83 -5.25 43.89 -5.54
C ASP A 83 -4.56 43.85 -4.15
N GLU A 84 -4.01 42.71 -3.72
CA GLU A 84 -3.42 42.54 -2.38
C GLU A 84 -1.94 42.14 -2.47
N ASP A 85 -1.10 42.71 -1.60
CA ASP A 85 0.31 42.34 -1.43
C ASP A 85 0.50 41.35 -0.28
N LEU A 86 1.21 40.24 -0.54
CA LEU A 86 1.42 39.15 0.41
C LEU A 86 2.85 39.22 0.99
N PHE A 87 2.96 39.46 2.29
CA PHE A 87 4.23 39.51 3.00
C PHE A 87 4.44 38.20 3.79
N ILE A 88 5.39 37.36 3.34
CA ILE A 88 5.80 36.15 4.06
C ILE A 88 7.01 36.49 4.92
N LEU A 89 6.80 36.59 6.22
CA LEU A 89 7.88 36.82 7.19
C LEU A 89 8.59 35.48 7.46
N SER A 90 9.64 35.20 6.69
CA SER A 90 10.58 34.15 7.06
C SER A 90 11.46 34.68 8.18
N LYS A 91 11.44 34.03 9.35
CA LYS A 91 12.42 34.31 10.40
C LYS A 91 13.76 33.81 9.88
N ASN A 92 14.58 34.73 9.36
CA ASN A 92 15.99 34.46 9.12
C ASN A 92 16.62 34.14 10.48
N GLU A 93 16.87 32.86 10.72
CA GLU A 93 17.79 32.43 11.77
C GLU A 93 19.20 32.77 11.27
N ASN A 94 19.86 33.66 12.02
CA ASN A 94 21.30 33.88 11.94
C ASN A 94 22.05 32.66 12.48
#